data_AF-A0A6B3HWQ5-F1
#
_entry.id   AF-A0A6B3HWQ5-F1
#
_cell.length_a   1.000
_cell.length_b   1.000
_cell.length_c   1.000
_cell.angle_alpha   90.00
_cell.angle_beta   90.00
_cell.angle_gamma   90.00
#
_symmetry.space_group_name_H-M   'P 1'
#
loop_
_entity.id
_entity.type
_entity.pdbx_description
1 polymer ?
#
loop_
_entity_poly.entity_id
_entity_poly.type
_entity_poly.pdbx_seq_one_letter_code
_entity_poly.pdbx_strand_id
1 'polypeptide(L)'
;RGCLETFTAARYVLPLLQPSHGPGLTMERVVQLAREGDPGCRRVIGDVGRHIGSGVANLCNLLNPSRVVLGGSLAEAGELVLGPIRDSVSRYAIPSAARQLSVLPGALGGRAEV
;
A
#
# COMPACT_ATOMS: atom_id res chain seq x y z
N ARG A 1 -12.31 12.05 6.35
CA ARG A 1 -13.04 11.19 7.32
C ARG A 1 -12.72 9.75 6.95
N GLY A 2 -12.21 8.96 7.90
CA GLY A 2 -11.62 7.65 7.66
C GLY A 2 -10.14 7.68 8.08
N CYS A 3 -9.80 6.96 9.16
CA CYS A 3 -8.41 6.77 9.56
C CYS A 3 -7.71 5.97 8.45
N LEU A 4 -6.44 6.28 8.16
CA LEU A 4 -5.66 5.54 7.16
C LEU A 4 -5.67 4.02 7.45
N GLU A 5 -5.66 3.67 8.73
CA GLU A 5 -5.84 2.32 9.27
C GLU A 5 -7.12 1.59 8.85
N THR A 6 -8.20 2.31 8.54
CA THR A 6 -9.46 1.71 8.07
C THR A 6 -9.32 1.10 6.67
N PHE A 7 -8.37 1.56 5.86
CA PHE A 7 -8.25 1.12 4.47
C PHE A 7 -7.00 0.30 4.19
N THR A 8 -6.08 0.19 5.15
CA THR A 8 -4.79 -0.48 4.98
C THR A 8 -4.64 -1.74 5.82
N ALA A 9 -5.51 -1.94 6.82
CA ALA A 9 -5.42 -3.10 7.70
C ALA A 9 -6.05 -4.35 7.06
N ALA A 10 -5.40 -5.50 7.25
CA ALA A 10 -5.88 -6.81 6.82
C ALA A 10 -7.35 -7.08 7.24
N ARG A 11 -7.77 -6.53 8.39
CA ARG A 11 -9.15 -6.59 8.90
C ARG A 11 -10.24 -6.02 7.96
N TYR A 12 -9.87 -5.19 6.99
CA TYR A 12 -10.78 -4.64 5.98
C TYR A 12 -10.62 -5.29 4.60
N VAL A 13 -9.40 -5.66 4.23
CA VAL A 13 -9.11 -6.29 2.94
C VAL A 13 -9.65 -7.71 2.85
N LEU A 14 -9.49 -8.50 3.92
CA LEU A 14 -9.84 -9.92 3.91
C LEU A 14 -11.35 -10.16 3.75
N PRO A 15 -12.26 -9.46 4.47
CA PRO A 15 -13.69 -9.63 4.28
C PRO A 15 -14.20 -9.32 2.88
N LEU A 16 -13.52 -8.43 2.13
CA LEU A 16 -13.89 -8.09 0.76
C LEU A 16 -13.58 -9.22 -0.24
N LEU A 17 -12.60 -10.07 0.07
CA LEU A 17 -12.12 -11.13 -0.82
C LEU A 17 -12.58 -12.52 -0.38
N GLN A 18 -12.92 -12.72 0.90
CA GLN A 18 -13.43 -13.97 1.46
C GLN A 18 -14.62 -14.59 0.70
N PRO A 19 -15.63 -13.84 0.21
CA PRO A 19 -16.73 -14.41 -0.56
C PRO A 19 -16.29 -15.11 -1.84
N SER A 20 -15.19 -14.68 -2.46
CA SER A 20 -14.69 -15.22 -3.72
C SER A 20 -13.49 -16.18 -3.56
N HIS A 21 -12.79 -16.12 -2.43
CA HIS A 21 -11.53 -16.87 -2.20
C HIS A 21 -11.61 -17.85 -1.03
N GLY A 22 -12.74 -17.90 -0.33
CA GLY A 22 -13.01 -18.84 0.75
C GLY A 22 -12.61 -18.33 2.15
N PRO A 23 -13.05 -19.06 3.19
CA PRO A 23 -12.68 -18.76 4.57
C PRO A 23 -11.19 -19.01 4.81
N GLY A 24 -10.57 -18.24 5.71
CA GLY A 24 -9.15 -18.40 6.07
C GLY A 24 -8.15 -17.70 5.13
N LEU A 25 -8.62 -16.83 4.23
CA LEU A 25 -7.76 -16.00 3.41
C LEU A 25 -6.83 -15.15 4.29
N THR A 26 -5.52 -15.23 4.04
CA THR A 26 -4.49 -14.44 4.72
C THR A 26 -3.96 -13.34 3.80
N MET A 27 -3.32 -12.32 4.39
CA MET A 27 -2.77 -11.22 3.58
C MET A 27 -1.61 -11.69 2.69
N GLU A 28 -0.81 -12.66 3.16
CA GLU A 28 0.21 -13.33 2.35
C GLU A 28 -0.41 -14.01 1.13
N ARG A 29 -1.52 -14.72 1.30
CA ARG A 29 -2.22 -15.37 0.19
C ARG A 29 -2.80 -14.36 -0.79
N VAL A 30 -3.33 -13.23 -0.31
CA VAL A 30 -3.79 -12.13 -1.18
C VAL A 30 -2.64 -11.55 -2.02
N VAL A 31 -1.47 -11.32 -1.41
CA VAL A 31 -0.28 -10.84 -2.13
C VAL A 31 0.18 -11.86 -3.16
N GLN A 32 0.17 -13.15 -2.81
CA GLN A 32 0.51 -14.23 -3.74
C GLN A 32 -0.47 -14.28 -4.91
N LEU A 33 -1.78 -14.32 -4.66
CA LEU A 33 -2.82 -14.34 -5.69
C LEU A 33 -2.73 -13.12 -6.62
N ALA A 34 -2.47 -11.94 -6.05
CA ALA A 34 -2.28 -10.73 -6.86
C ALA A 34 -1.07 -10.82 -7.80
N ARG A 35 0.04 -11.42 -7.33
CA ARG A 35 1.22 -11.71 -8.17
C ARG A 35 0.94 -12.78 -9.22
N GLU A 36 0.09 -13.76 -8.90
CA GLU A 36 -0.40 -14.80 -9.83
C GLU A 36 -1.39 -14.24 -10.87
N GLY A 37 -1.81 -12.97 -10.74
CA GLY A 37 -2.64 -12.28 -11.71
C GLY A 37 -4.11 -12.16 -11.33
N ASP A 38 -4.51 -12.58 -10.13
CA ASP A 38 -5.91 -12.50 -9.68
C ASP A 38 -6.43 -11.05 -9.71
N PRO A 39 -7.50 -10.75 -10.47
CA PRO A 39 -7.96 -9.39 -10.66
C PRO A 39 -8.54 -8.78 -9.39
N GLY A 40 -9.17 -9.57 -8.52
CA GLY A 40 -9.74 -9.10 -7.25
C GLY A 40 -8.64 -8.66 -6.29
N CYS A 41 -7.65 -9.50 -6.10
CA CYS A 41 -6.50 -9.25 -5.23
C CYS A 41 -5.66 -8.07 -5.75
N ARG A 42 -5.39 -7.99 -7.06
CA ARG A 42 -4.68 -6.84 -7.66
C ARG A 42 -5.44 -5.53 -7.47
N ARG A 43 -6.77 -5.55 -7.65
CA ARG A 43 -7.60 -4.36 -7.44
C ARG A 43 -7.51 -3.89 -5.99
N VAL A 44 -7.69 -4.80 -5.04
CA VAL A 44 -7.67 -4.46 -3.61
C VAL A 44 -6.30 -3.96 -3.17
N ILE A 45 -5.20 -4.62 -3.58
CA ILE A 45 -3.85 -4.11 -3.29
C ILE A 45 -3.63 -2.72 -3.88
N GLY A 46 -4.12 -2.48 -5.10
CA GLY A 46 -4.04 -1.16 -5.72
C GLY A 46 -4.86 -0.10 -4.99
N ASP A 47 -6.05 -0.45 -4.49
CA ASP A 47 -6.86 0.43 -3.65
C ASP A 47 -6.16 0.77 -2.34
N VAL A 48 -5.56 -0.21 -1.67
CA VAL A 48 -4.75 0.00 -0.47
C VAL A 48 -3.58 0.96 -0.77
N GLY A 49 -2.84 0.71 -1.85
CA GLY A 49 -1.73 1.57 -2.28
C GLY A 49 -2.16 3.02 -2.54
N ARG A 50 -3.33 3.24 -3.17
CA ARG A 50 -3.87 4.59 -3.38
C ARG A 50 -4.19 5.32 -2.07
N HIS A 51 -4.74 4.62 -1.08
CA HIS A 51 -5.03 5.19 0.23
C HIS A 51 -3.74 5.55 0.98
N ILE A 52 -2.75 4.64 0.99
CA ILE A 52 -1.41 4.90 1.54
C ILE A 52 -0.80 6.12 0.87
N GLY A 53 -0.78 6.17 -0.46
CA GLY A 53 -0.20 7.27 -1.21
C GLY A 53 -0.89 8.61 -0.95
N SER A 54 -2.19 8.63 -0.63
CA SER A 54 -2.88 9.86 -0.22
C SER A 54 -2.38 10.37 1.14
N GLY A 55 -2.15 9.46 2.09
CA GLY A 55 -1.52 9.80 3.37
C GLY A 55 -0.08 10.30 3.19
N VAL A 56 0.70 9.61 2.34
CA VAL A 56 2.08 10.02 2.00
C VAL A 56 2.11 11.38 1.32
N ALA A 57 1.16 11.68 0.43
CA ALA A 57 1.07 12.99 -0.21
C ALA A 57 0.87 14.12 0.80
N ASN A 58 0.00 13.90 1.79
CA ASN A 58 -0.22 14.86 2.86
C ASN A 58 1.05 15.07 3.70
N LEU A 59 1.76 13.99 4.03
CA LEU A 59 3.05 14.07 4.72
C LEU A 59 4.10 14.80 3.88
N CYS A 60 4.12 14.59 2.56
CA CYS A 60 4.97 15.33 1.64
C CYS A 60 4.71 16.82 1.68
N ASN A 61 3.44 17.22 1.66
CA ASN A 61 3.04 18.62 1.68
C ASN A 61 3.41 19.31 3.00
N LEU A 62 3.45 18.56 4.11
CA LEU A 62 3.74 19.11 5.44
C LEU A 62 5.23 19.09 5.80
N LEU A 63 5.96 18.03 5.42
CA LEU A 63 7.31 17.75 5.92
C LEU A 63 8.39 17.76 4.84
N ASN A 64 8.01 17.74 3.55
CA ASN A 64 8.92 17.60 2.42
C ASN A 64 10.01 16.51 2.61
N PRO A 65 9.65 15.26 2.97
CA PRO A 65 10.62 14.21 3.19
C PRO A 65 11.21 13.75 1.85
N SER A 66 12.50 13.40 1.86
CA SER A 66 13.16 12.86 0.67
C SER A 66 12.88 11.36 0.46
N ARG A 67 12.47 10.62 1.50
CA ARG A 67 12.25 9.16 1.44
C ARG A 67 11.10 8.70 2.32
N VAL A 68 10.33 7.74 1.80
CA VAL A 68 9.30 6.99 2.54
C VAL A 68 9.52 5.50 2.27
N VAL A 69 9.55 4.71 3.34
CA VAL A 69 9.77 3.26 3.27
C VAL A 69 8.47 2.54 3.66
N LEU A 70 7.99 1.66 2.79
CA LEU A 70 6.81 0.83 3.04
C LEU A 70 7.23 -0.49 3.69
N GLY A 71 6.87 -0.72 4.95
CA GLY A 71 7.14 -1.97 5.66
C GLY A 71 5.98 -2.98 5.62
N GLY A 72 6.20 -4.15 6.25
CA GLY A 72 5.21 -5.20 6.44
C GLY A 72 4.97 -6.10 5.22
N SER A 73 4.06 -7.06 5.35
CA SER A 73 3.74 -8.06 4.32
C SER A 73 3.21 -7.45 3.02
N LEU A 74 2.63 -6.24 3.07
CA LEU A 74 2.19 -5.53 1.88
C LEU A 74 3.36 -5.04 1.02
N ALA A 75 4.53 -4.76 1.62
CA ALA A 75 5.72 -4.37 0.86
C ALA A 75 6.17 -5.46 -0.12
N GLU A 76 5.85 -6.73 0.17
CA GLU A 76 6.11 -7.84 -0.72
C GLU A 76 5.30 -7.72 -2.02
N ALA A 77 4.14 -7.06 -2.04
CA ALA A 77 3.39 -6.84 -3.28
C ALA A 77 4.18 -6.00 -4.31
N GLY A 78 5.26 -5.33 -3.91
CA GLY A 78 6.17 -4.65 -4.81
C GLY A 78 5.47 -3.58 -5.64
N GLU A 79 5.66 -3.60 -6.95
CA GLU A 79 5.07 -2.62 -7.87
C GLU A 79 3.54 -2.58 -7.86
N LEU A 80 2.88 -3.69 -7.50
CA LEU A 80 1.41 -3.74 -7.39
C LEU A 80 0.87 -2.78 -6.31
N VAL A 81 1.68 -2.45 -5.30
CA VAL A 81 1.34 -1.46 -4.27
C VAL A 81 2.13 -0.15 -4.44
N LEU A 82 3.41 -0.22 -4.78
CA LEU A 82 4.29 0.95 -4.89
C LEU A 82 3.93 1.86 -6.06
N GLY A 83 3.46 1.32 -7.19
CA GLY A 83 2.95 2.10 -8.31
C GLY A 83 1.76 2.98 -7.89
N PRO A 84 0.67 2.38 -7.37
CA PRO A 84 -0.49 3.14 -6.87
C PRO A 84 -0.15 4.18 -5.78
N ILE A 85 0.83 3.90 -4.92
CA ILE A 85 1.33 4.89 -3.94
C ILE A 85 1.93 6.09 -4.66
N ARG A 86 2.85 5.86 -5.61
CA ARG A 86 3.50 6.92 -6.39
C ARG A 86 2.49 7.74 -7.20
N ASP A 87 1.52 7.08 -7.81
CA ASP A 87 0.45 7.76 -8.56
C ASP A 87 -0.35 8.71 -7.66
N SER A 88 -0.75 8.24 -6.46
CA SER A 88 -1.43 9.09 -5.49
C SER A 88 -0.55 10.26 -5.02
N VAL A 89 0.73 10.01 -4.72
CA VAL A 89 1.66 11.10 -4.35
C VAL A 89 1.76 12.13 -5.47
N SER A 90 1.99 11.70 -6.71
CA SER A 90 2.09 12.59 -7.86
C SER A 90 0.81 13.39 -8.08
N ARG A 91 -0.36 12.84 -7.70
CA ARG A 91 -1.66 13.49 -7.89
C ARG A 91 -1.98 14.52 -6.80
N TYR A 92 -1.57 14.25 -5.56
CA TYR A 92 -2.04 15.01 -4.39
C TYR A 92 -0.94 15.83 -3.69
N ALA A 93 0.35 15.58 -3.97
CA ALA A 93 1.45 16.33 -3.40
C ALA A 93 1.85 17.55 -4.26
N ILE A 94 2.44 18.56 -3.64
CA ILE A 94 3.03 19.71 -4.32
C ILE A 94 4.14 19.20 -5.26
N PRO A 95 4.17 19.61 -6.55
CA PRO A 95 5.08 19.03 -7.55
C PRO A 95 6.57 19.08 -7.19
N SER A 96 7.02 20.13 -6.49
CA SER A 96 8.41 20.27 -6.04
C SER A 96 8.79 19.28 -4.94
N ALA A 97 7.86 18.96 -4.05
CA ALA A 97 8.05 17.96 -2.99
C ALA A 97 7.95 16.53 -3.56
N ALA A 98 6.95 16.29 -4.42
CA ALA A 98 6.74 14.99 -5.06
C ALA A 98 7.96 14.50 -5.86
N ARG A 99 8.64 15.40 -6.58
CA ARG A 99 9.84 15.08 -7.37
C ARG A 99 11.04 14.64 -6.53
N GLN A 100 11.10 15.04 -5.25
CA GLN A 100 12.21 14.73 -4.36
C GLN A 100 11.93 13.48 -3.52
N LEU A 101 10.69 12.99 -3.50
CA LEU A 101 10.29 11.83 -2.73
C LEU A 101 10.67 10.53 -3.45
N SER A 102 11.43 9.67 -2.77
CA SER A 102 11.59 8.27 -3.15
C SER A 102 10.73 7.36 -2.26
N VAL A 103 9.85 6.56 -2.86
CA VAL A 103 9.07 5.52 -2.16
C VAL A 103 9.75 4.18 -2.37
N LEU A 104 10.16 3.53 -1.29
CA LEU A 104 10.96 2.30 -1.32
C LEU A 104 10.23 1.17 -0.58
N PRO A 105 10.36 -0.09 -1.03
CA PRO A 105 9.97 -1.23 -0.21
C PRO A 105 10.92 -1.36 0.99
N GLY A 106 10.39 -1.74 2.14
CA GLY A 106 11.17 -2.05 3.33
C GLY A 106 11.95 -3.34 3.12
N ALA A 107 13.27 -3.28 3.25
CA ALA A 107 14.17 -4.41 3.02
C ALA A 107 14.14 -5.50 4.13
N LEU A 108 13.42 -5.26 5.23
CA LEU A 108 13.51 -6.08 6.45
C LEU A 108 12.29 -7.00 6.70
N GLY A 109 11.18 -6.84 5.97
CA GLY A 109 9.97 -7.66 6.19
C GLY A 109 9.47 -7.57 7.64
N GLY A 110 9.12 -8.70 8.27
CA GLY A 110 8.73 -8.79 9.69
C GLY A 110 9.86 -8.60 10.71
N ARG A 111 11.10 -8.32 10.29
CA ARG A 111 12.24 -8.05 11.21
C ARG A 111 12.33 -6.58 11.65
N ALA A 112 11.34 -5.77 11.31
CA ALA A 112 11.26 -4.36 11.72
C ALA A 112 10.44 -4.14 13.01
N GLU A 113 9.82 -5.20 13.54
CA GLU A 113 9.09 -5.18 14.81
C GLU A 113 10.08 -5.54 15.93
N VAL A 114 10.36 -4.59 16.82
CA VAL A 114 11.04 -4.80 18.11
C VAL A 114 9.99 -4.88 19.20
#